data_AF-A0A562IFE6-F1
#
_entry.id   AF-A0A562IFE6-F1
#
_cell.length_a   1.000
_cell.length_b   1.000
_cell.length_c   1.000
_cell.angle_alpha   90.00
_cell.angle_beta   90.00
_cell.angle_gamma   90.00
#
_symmetry.space_group_name_H-M   'P 1'
#
loop_
_entity.id
_entity.type
_entity.pdbx_description
1 polymer ?
#
loop_
_entity_poly.entity_id
_entity_poly.type
_entity_poly.pdbx_seq_one_letter_code
_entity_poly.pdbx_strand_id
1 'polypeptide(L)'
;MVFRNVIVCRMVPGSEDKVGPVFGHYDKATRPQDLGVIGRRLLSHNDLYIHVIERLQDPKISGQTRGLPAFQKIAEEIAPYVTPYPRYWKNPSDSVAKEFYHWAPDGPEPADTKLTVIVGRIKPGAESDVARVFAESDAGSLPRELGVSGRWLYSIDDVYVHLLEQDTSVAEAQRHNHHKPAFAKVMEELSPYISPYRPETWRGHQDSLAKEFYRWRAED
;
A
#
# COMPACT_ATOMS: atom_id res chain seq x y z
N MET A 1 10.54 13.39 -2.79
CA MET A 1 10.27 12.06 -2.21
C MET A 1 9.13 12.14 -1.21
N VAL A 2 8.02 11.47 -1.52
CA VAL A 2 6.86 11.34 -0.66
C VAL A 2 7.09 10.19 0.33
N PHE A 3 6.86 10.42 1.61
CA PHE A 3 6.86 9.36 2.61
C PHE A 3 5.49 8.68 2.67
N ARG A 4 5.46 7.34 2.73
CA ARG A 4 4.22 6.57 2.75
C ARG A 4 4.12 5.71 4.01
N ASN A 5 3.04 5.88 4.75
CA ASN A 5 2.64 4.92 5.78
C ASN A 5 1.52 4.04 5.22
N VAL A 6 1.57 2.75 5.54
CA VAL A 6 0.51 1.80 5.21
C VAL A 6 -0.09 1.29 6.51
N ILE A 7 -1.39 1.50 6.71
CA ILE A 7 -2.15 0.90 7.80
C ILE A 7 -2.94 -0.28 7.23
N VAL A 8 -2.93 -1.40 7.96
CA VAL A 8 -3.69 -2.61 7.61
C VAL A 8 -4.61 -2.99 8.78
N CYS A 9 -5.90 -3.06 8.48
CA CYS A 9 -6.94 -3.50 9.39
C CYS A 9 -7.83 -4.53 8.69
N ARG A 10 -8.71 -5.18 9.45
CA ARG A 10 -9.85 -5.90 8.90
C ARG A 10 -10.95 -4.93 8.56
N MET A 11 -11.72 -5.25 7.52
CA MET A 11 -12.93 -4.56 7.13
C MET A 11 -14.07 -5.54 6.96
N VAL A 12 -15.26 -5.16 7.38
CA VAL A 12 -16.49 -5.84 6.96
C VAL A 12 -16.64 -5.64 5.45
N PRO A 13 -16.63 -6.71 4.62
CA PRO A 13 -16.72 -6.57 3.17
C PRO A 13 -18.01 -5.85 2.77
N GLY A 14 -17.92 -4.90 1.82
CA GLY A 14 -19.07 -4.11 1.37
C GLY A 14 -19.38 -2.86 2.19
N SER A 15 -18.56 -2.53 3.20
CA SER A 15 -18.73 -1.32 4.03
C SER A 15 -17.96 -0.09 3.51
N GLU A 16 -17.42 -0.14 2.28
CA GLU A 16 -16.69 0.96 1.66
C GLU A 16 -17.50 2.27 1.63
N ASP A 17 -18.82 2.16 1.38
CA ASP A 17 -19.75 3.29 1.34
C ASP A 17 -20.07 3.87 2.73
N LYS A 18 -19.66 3.19 3.81
CA LYS A 18 -19.76 3.68 5.20
C LYS A 18 -18.45 4.28 5.67
N VAL A 19 -17.32 3.66 5.33
CA VAL A 19 -15.99 4.09 5.77
C VAL A 19 -15.48 5.30 4.97
N GLY A 20 -15.62 5.28 3.65
CA GLY A 20 -15.10 6.34 2.77
C GLY A 20 -15.65 7.73 3.08
N PRO A 21 -16.98 7.90 3.26
CA PRO A 21 -17.57 9.21 3.57
C PRO A 21 -17.10 9.81 4.90
N VAL A 22 -16.77 8.99 5.90
CA VAL A 22 -16.23 9.47 7.19
C VAL A 22 -14.90 10.20 6.94
N PHE A 23 -13.96 9.57 6.23
CA PHE A 23 -12.72 10.25 5.84
C PHE A 23 -12.99 11.47 4.96
N GLY A 24 -13.94 11.37 4.03
CA GLY A 24 -14.43 12.49 3.22
C GLY A 24 -14.87 13.72 4.01
N HIS A 25 -15.54 13.51 5.15
CA HIS A 25 -15.94 14.57 6.06
C HIS A 25 -14.72 15.18 6.78
N TYR A 26 -13.89 14.34 7.40
CA TYR A 26 -12.79 14.82 8.23
C TYR A 26 -11.62 15.43 7.44
N ASP A 27 -11.29 14.91 6.25
CA ASP A 27 -10.25 15.49 5.40
C ASP A 27 -10.63 16.93 4.96
N LYS A 28 -11.93 17.26 4.90
CA LYS A 28 -12.43 18.63 4.69
C LYS A 28 -12.46 19.47 5.97
N ALA A 29 -12.76 18.86 7.11
CA ALA A 29 -13.01 19.57 8.36
C ALA A 29 -11.74 19.83 9.21
N THR A 30 -10.65 19.08 9.01
CA THR A 30 -9.58 18.98 10.03
C THR A 30 -8.16 19.29 9.54
N ARG A 31 -8.01 19.86 8.34
CA ARG A 31 -6.72 20.23 7.71
C ARG A 31 -5.59 19.22 7.98
N PRO A 32 -5.66 17.99 7.43
CA PRO A 32 -4.61 16.97 7.63
C PRO A 32 -3.18 17.43 7.28
N GLN A 33 -3.05 18.44 6.43
CA GLN A 33 -1.81 19.09 6.03
C GLN A 33 -1.02 19.68 7.21
N ASP A 34 -1.70 20.08 8.28
CA ASP A 34 -1.04 20.62 9.48
C ASP A 34 -0.18 19.55 10.18
N LEU A 35 -0.43 18.26 9.91
CA LEU A 35 0.42 17.12 10.29
C LEU A 35 1.27 16.57 9.13
N GLY A 36 1.49 17.35 8.09
CA GLY A 36 2.29 16.98 6.93
C GLY A 36 1.66 15.90 6.04
N VAL A 37 0.37 15.58 6.22
CA VAL A 37 -0.36 14.64 5.35
C VAL A 37 -0.77 15.37 4.07
N ILE A 38 -0.29 14.89 2.93
CA ILE A 38 -0.54 15.48 1.61
C ILE A 38 -1.49 14.63 0.75
N GLY A 39 -1.72 13.39 1.15
CA GLY A 39 -2.58 12.48 0.40
C GLY A 39 -3.01 11.28 1.21
N ARG A 40 -4.13 10.70 0.79
CA ARG A 40 -4.70 9.51 1.39
C ARG A 40 -5.37 8.66 0.32
N ARG A 41 -5.18 7.36 0.40
CA ARG A 41 -5.94 6.36 -0.37
C ARG A 41 -6.44 5.30 0.58
N LEU A 42 -7.74 5.01 0.52
CA LEU A 42 -8.35 3.89 1.20
C LEU A 42 -8.68 2.83 0.16
N LEU A 43 -8.23 1.62 0.42
CA LEU A 43 -8.41 0.48 -0.44
C LEU A 43 -8.97 -0.69 0.34
N SER A 44 -9.77 -1.51 -0.32
CA SER A 44 -10.27 -2.76 0.21
C SER A 44 -9.71 -3.95 -0.55
N HIS A 45 -9.48 -5.05 0.14
CA HIS A 45 -9.09 -6.31 -0.48
C HIS A 45 -9.63 -7.49 0.34
N ASN A 46 -10.67 -8.15 -0.16
CA ASN A 46 -11.41 -9.17 0.60
C ASN A 46 -11.91 -8.60 1.95
N ASP A 47 -11.37 -9.09 3.07
CA ASP A 47 -11.66 -8.62 4.43
C ASP A 47 -10.61 -7.63 4.95
N LEU A 48 -9.76 -7.07 4.09
CA LEU A 48 -8.75 -6.08 4.47
C LEU A 48 -9.19 -4.66 4.14
N TYR A 49 -8.92 -3.76 5.09
CA TYR A 49 -8.83 -2.33 4.91
C TYR A 49 -7.34 -1.96 4.82
N ILE A 50 -6.96 -1.28 3.74
CA ILE A 50 -5.61 -0.79 3.51
C ILE A 50 -5.68 0.73 3.37
N HIS A 51 -4.86 1.41 4.15
CA HIS A 51 -4.86 2.86 4.21
C HIS A 51 -3.46 3.39 3.97
N VAL A 52 -3.27 3.91 2.76
CA VAL A 52 -2.02 4.55 2.35
C VAL A 52 -2.11 6.03 2.69
N ILE A 53 -1.18 6.50 3.52
CA ILE A 53 -1.05 7.89 3.93
C ILE A 53 0.23 8.45 3.35
N GLU A 54 0.11 9.47 2.52
CA GLU A 54 1.24 10.18 1.91
C GLU A 54 1.57 11.42 2.71
N ARG A 55 2.86 11.63 2.98
CA ARG A 55 3.39 12.75 3.76
C ARG A 55 4.60 13.38 3.06
N LEU A 56 4.87 14.64 3.37
CA LEU A 56 6.08 15.33 2.89
C LEU A 56 7.37 14.71 3.48
N GLN A 57 7.28 14.18 4.70
CA GLN A 57 8.42 13.60 5.40
C GLN A 57 7.95 12.56 6.43
N ASP A 58 8.86 11.67 6.84
CA ASP A 58 8.65 10.74 7.96
C ASP A 58 8.26 11.52 9.24
N PRO A 59 7.12 11.18 9.88
CA PRO A 59 6.72 11.73 11.18
C PRO A 59 7.77 11.64 12.29
N LYS A 60 8.66 10.64 12.24
CA LYS A 60 9.77 10.51 13.19
C LYS A 60 10.79 11.63 13.05
N ILE A 61 10.98 12.15 11.83
CA ILE A 61 11.87 13.26 11.55
C ILE A 61 11.17 14.59 11.86
N SER A 62 9.90 14.74 11.50
CA SER A 62 9.15 15.99 11.73
C SER A 62 8.72 16.22 13.18
N GLY A 63 8.80 15.20 14.05
CA GLY A 63 8.35 15.26 15.43
C GLY A 63 6.82 15.22 15.60
N GLN A 64 6.07 15.07 14.50
CA GLN A 64 4.60 15.02 14.49
C GLN A 64 4.09 13.60 14.73
N THR A 65 4.43 13.05 15.89
CA THR A 65 4.06 11.67 16.29
C THR A 65 2.66 11.57 16.87
N ARG A 66 2.04 12.69 17.28
CA ARG A 66 0.66 12.74 17.74
C ARG A 66 -0.30 12.79 16.55
N GLY A 67 -1.27 11.86 16.53
CA GLY A 67 -2.37 11.90 15.58
C GLY A 67 -3.31 13.08 15.86
N LEU A 68 -4.04 13.54 14.83
CA LEU A 68 -5.11 14.51 15.02
C LEU A 68 -6.13 13.96 16.02
N PRO A 69 -6.73 14.80 16.89
CA PRO A 69 -7.94 14.43 17.63
C PRO A 69 -9.05 13.88 16.72
N ALA A 70 -9.09 14.34 15.46
CA ALA A 70 -9.94 13.82 14.40
C ALA A 70 -9.79 12.31 14.19
N PHE A 71 -8.59 11.75 14.30
CA PHE A 71 -8.38 10.31 14.12
C PHE A 71 -9.10 9.47 15.16
N GLN A 72 -9.19 9.94 16.40
CA GLN A 72 -9.95 9.23 17.42
C GLN A 72 -11.43 9.16 17.05
N LYS A 73 -12.02 10.29 16.63
CA LYS A 73 -13.42 10.32 16.21
C LYS A 73 -13.67 9.49 14.95
N ILE A 74 -12.78 9.58 13.96
CA ILE A 74 -12.82 8.71 12.77
C ILE A 74 -12.81 7.25 13.20
N ALA A 75 -11.90 6.86 14.10
CA ALA A 75 -11.78 5.48 14.57
C ALA A 75 -13.06 5.01 15.29
N GLU A 76 -13.67 5.86 16.10
CA GLU A 76 -14.95 5.58 16.77
C GLU A 76 -16.09 5.40 15.76
N GLU A 77 -16.19 6.27 14.74
CA GLU A 77 -17.23 6.22 13.72
C GLU A 77 -17.12 4.99 12.79
N ILE A 78 -15.89 4.56 12.47
CA ILE A 78 -15.66 3.40 11.59
C ILE A 78 -15.53 2.08 12.36
N ALA A 79 -15.48 2.09 13.69
CA ALA A 79 -15.29 0.90 14.53
C ALA A 79 -16.25 -0.27 14.23
N PRO A 80 -17.54 -0.06 13.86
CA PRO A 80 -18.42 -1.16 13.47
C PRO A 80 -17.97 -1.90 12.19
N TYR A 81 -17.13 -1.27 11.37
CA TYR A 81 -16.73 -1.75 10.05
C TYR A 81 -15.25 -2.10 9.97
N VAL A 82 -14.39 -1.42 10.73
CA VAL A 82 -12.93 -1.57 10.67
C VAL A 82 -12.41 -1.99 12.04
N THR A 83 -11.70 -3.11 12.09
CA THR A 83 -11.12 -3.66 13.32
C THR A 83 -9.64 -3.99 13.12
N PRO A 84 -8.80 -4.00 14.17
CA PRO A 84 -7.39 -4.32 14.02
C PRO A 84 -7.15 -5.67 13.32
N TYR A 85 -6.20 -5.71 12.39
CA TYR A 85 -5.72 -6.96 11.80
C TYR A 85 -4.76 -7.73 12.73
N PRO A 86 -3.72 -7.09 13.29
CA PRO A 86 -2.66 -7.80 14.00
C PRO A 86 -3.16 -8.42 15.31
N ARG A 87 -2.77 -9.66 15.56
CA ARG A 87 -3.15 -10.39 16.79
C ARG A 87 -2.55 -9.78 18.06
N TYR A 88 -1.44 -9.06 17.92
CA TYR A 88 -0.71 -8.41 19.01
C TYR A 88 -1.14 -6.96 19.25
N TRP A 89 -2.23 -6.51 18.63
CA TRP A 89 -2.68 -5.12 18.70
C TRP A 89 -3.01 -4.68 20.13
N LYS A 90 -2.47 -3.53 20.52
CA LYS A 90 -2.72 -2.83 21.79
C LYS A 90 -3.12 -1.38 21.55
N ASN A 91 -2.65 -0.78 20.47
CA ASN A 91 -2.90 0.62 20.14
C ASN A 91 -2.86 0.85 18.62
N PRO A 92 -3.41 1.97 18.10
CA PRO A 92 -3.53 2.20 16.65
C PRO A 92 -2.22 2.11 15.85
N SER A 93 -1.06 2.41 16.45
CA SER A 93 0.22 2.32 15.74
C SER A 93 0.63 0.88 15.42
N ASP A 94 0.08 -0.11 16.14
CA ASP A 94 0.35 -1.53 15.88
C ASP A 94 -0.27 -1.99 14.55
N SER A 95 -1.23 -1.24 13.98
CA SER A 95 -1.80 -1.50 12.66
C SER A 95 -0.96 -0.92 11.51
N VAL A 96 0.12 -0.19 11.80
CA VAL A 96 1.02 0.35 10.77
C VAL A 96 1.96 -0.76 10.30
N ALA A 97 1.89 -1.09 9.01
CA ALA A 97 2.75 -2.09 8.40
C ALA A 97 4.20 -1.59 8.32
N LYS A 98 5.14 -2.50 8.52
CA LYS A 98 6.56 -2.20 8.50
C LYS A 98 7.06 -2.22 7.05
N GLU A 99 7.59 -1.10 6.58
CA GLU A 99 8.38 -1.08 5.35
C GLU A 99 9.65 -1.93 5.54
N PHE A 100 9.89 -2.86 4.62
CA PHE A 100 11.10 -3.70 4.64
C PHE A 100 11.93 -3.59 3.36
N TYR A 101 11.40 -2.95 2.32
CA TYR A 101 12.13 -2.66 1.09
C TYR A 101 11.50 -1.46 0.37
N HIS A 102 12.35 -0.60 -0.19
CA HIS A 102 11.92 0.41 -1.15
C HIS A 102 12.91 0.47 -2.32
N TRP A 103 12.42 0.93 -3.45
CA TRP A 103 13.23 1.25 -4.61
C TRP A 103 12.56 2.39 -5.40
N ALA A 104 13.37 3.33 -5.86
CA ALA A 104 12.98 4.33 -6.84
C ALA A 104 14.20 4.60 -7.74
N PRO A 105 14.00 4.80 -9.06
CA PRO A 105 15.10 5.11 -9.94
C PRO A 105 15.66 6.51 -9.67
N ASP A 106 16.94 6.70 -9.94
CA ASP A 106 17.52 8.04 -9.98
C ASP A 106 16.95 8.83 -11.17
N GLY A 107 16.67 10.12 -10.95
CA GLY A 107 16.21 11.04 -12.00
C GLY A 107 14.88 11.72 -11.70
N PRO A 108 14.29 12.38 -12.71
CA PRO A 108 13.02 13.07 -12.52
C PRO A 108 11.87 12.08 -12.28
N GLU A 109 11.02 12.37 -11.29
CA GLU A 109 9.76 11.65 -11.11
C GLU A 109 8.87 11.85 -12.35
N PRO A 110 8.18 10.81 -12.86
CA PRO A 110 7.26 10.96 -13.99
C PRO A 110 6.14 11.95 -13.66
N ALA A 111 5.67 12.66 -14.68
CA ALA A 111 4.63 13.67 -14.51
C ALA A 111 3.26 13.06 -14.15
N ASP A 112 2.96 11.85 -14.62
CA ASP A 112 1.72 11.14 -14.30
C ASP A 112 2.00 9.69 -13.92
N THR A 113 1.69 9.35 -12.66
CA THR A 113 1.89 8.03 -12.10
C THR A 113 0.60 7.43 -11.56
N LYS A 114 0.49 6.11 -11.71
CA LYS A 114 -0.55 5.30 -11.09
C LYS A 114 0.06 4.45 -9.99
N LEU A 115 -0.50 4.58 -8.78
CA LEU A 115 -0.20 3.69 -7.67
C LEU A 115 -1.12 2.47 -7.71
N THR A 116 -0.53 1.29 -7.85
CA THR A 116 -1.20 0.00 -7.73
C THR A 116 -0.84 -0.63 -6.39
N VAL A 117 -1.82 -1.17 -5.68
CA VAL A 117 -1.60 -1.85 -4.39
C VAL A 117 -1.88 -3.33 -4.58
N ILE A 118 -0.85 -4.15 -4.38
CA ILE A 118 -0.88 -5.61 -4.52
C ILE A 118 -0.81 -6.21 -3.12
N VAL A 119 -1.63 -7.23 -2.87
CA VAL A 119 -1.81 -7.86 -1.56
C VAL A 119 -1.59 -9.36 -1.66
N GLY A 120 -0.86 -9.91 -0.70
CA GLY A 120 -0.62 -11.34 -0.57
C GLY A 120 -0.41 -11.74 0.89
N ARG A 121 -0.03 -12.99 1.10
CA ARG A 121 0.57 -13.43 2.37
C ARG A 121 2.07 -13.52 2.22
N ILE A 122 2.80 -13.15 3.27
CA ILE A 122 4.23 -13.38 3.40
C ILE A 122 4.48 -14.43 4.48
N LYS A 123 5.40 -15.35 4.21
CA LYS A 123 5.93 -16.26 5.22
C LYS A 123 6.62 -15.42 6.31
N PRO A 124 6.26 -15.56 7.60
CA PRO A 124 6.88 -14.78 8.67
C PRO A 124 8.41 -14.91 8.66
N GLY A 125 9.12 -13.78 8.69
CA GLY A 125 10.58 -13.70 8.65
C GLY A 125 11.20 -13.72 7.25
N ALA A 126 10.41 -13.86 6.17
CA ALA A 126 10.90 -13.89 4.80
C ALA A 126 11.16 -12.49 4.20
N GLU A 127 10.99 -11.41 4.96
CA GLU A 127 11.14 -10.03 4.46
C GLU A 127 12.49 -9.79 3.77
N SER A 128 13.58 -10.33 4.34
CA SER A 128 14.93 -10.14 3.80
C SER A 128 15.12 -10.92 2.48
N ASP A 129 14.52 -12.10 2.36
CA ASP A 129 14.56 -12.90 1.13
C ASP A 129 13.77 -12.25 0.01
N VAL A 130 12.56 -11.76 0.32
CA VAL A 130 11.72 -11.02 -0.63
C VAL A 130 12.40 -9.72 -1.07
N ALA A 131 12.98 -8.97 -0.13
CA ALA A 131 13.74 -7.76 -0.44
C ALA A 131 14.91 -8.04 -1.38
N ARG A 132 15.65 -9.14 -1.17
CA ARG A 132 16.75 -9.54 -2.05
C ARG A 132 16.27 -9.84 -3.48
N VAL A 133 15.18 -10.60 -3.63
CA VAL A 133 14.62 -10.93 -4.95
C VAL A 133 14.22 -9.66 -5.71
N PHE A 134 13.55 -8.72 -5.04
CA PHE A 134 13.22 -7.45 -5.67
C PHE A 134 14.44 -6.57 -5.93
N ALA A 135 15.44 -6.54 -5.06
CA ALA A 135 16.69 -5.82 -5.29
C ALA A 135 17.41 -6.31 -6.56
N GLU A 136 17.51 -7.63 -6.74
CA GLU A 136 18.10 -8.24 -7.93
C GLU A 136 17.30 -7.90 -9.20
N SER A 137 15.96 -7.94 -9.12
CA SER A 137 15.10 -7.53 -10.23
C SER A 137 15.20 -6.05 -10.55
N ASP A 138 15.25 -5.20 -9.52
CA ASP A 138 15.20 -3.75 -9.66
C ASP A 138 16.55 -3.17 -10.13
N ALA A 139 17.65 -3.92 -9.94
CA ALA A 139 18.95 -3.65 -10.55
C ALA A 139 19.00 -3.98 -12.06
N GLY A 140 18.03 -4.75 -12.58
CA GLY A 140 17.92 -5.10 -13.99
C GLY A 140 17.14 -4.08 -14.83
N SER A 141 16.85 -4.42 -16.09
CA SER A 141 16.05 -3.57 -16.99
C SER A 141 14.54 -3.62 -16.75
N LEU A 142 14.07 -4.62 -16.00
CA LEU A 142 12.65 -4.93 -15.85
C LEU A 142 11.80 -3.76 -15.32
N PRO A 143 12.19 -3.02 -14.27
CA PRO A 143 11.39 -1.90 -13.78
C PRO A 143 11.15 -0.84 -14.86
N ARG A 144 12.21 -0.43 -15.58
CA ARG A 144 12.12 0.56 -16.66
C ARG A 144 11.22 0.07 -17.80
N GLU A 145 11.36 -1.19 -18.19
CA GLU A 145 10.53 -1.79 -19.24
C GLU A 145 9.04 -1.88 -18.86
N LEU A 146 8.74 -2.01 -17.58
CA LEU A 146 7.37 -2.05 -17.05
C LEU A 146 6.89 -0.64 -16.62
N GLY A 147 7.69 0.39 -16.83
CA GLY A 147 7.37 1.77 -16.43
C GLY A 147 7.29 1.97 -14.93
N VAL A 148 7.92 1.12 -14.12
CA VAL A 148 7.95 1.26 -12.66
C VAL A 148 8.79 2.48 -12.29
N SER A 149 8.16 3.43 -11.62
CA SER A 149 8.79 4.63 -11.07
C SER A 149 9.01 4.56 -9.56
N GLY A 150 8.45 3.54 -8.90
CA GLY A 150 8.80 3.24 -7.52
C GLY A 150 8.13 1.96 -7.01
N ARG A 151 8.77 1.37 -6.00
CA ARG A 151 8.32 0.17 -5.30
C ARG A 151 8.50 0.35 -3.81
N TRP A 152 7.49 0.01 -3.03
CA TRP A 152 7.58 -0.07 -1.58
C TRP A 152 6.89 -1.34 -1.09
N LEU A 153 7.58 -2.11 -0.27
CA LEU A 153 7.10 -3.38 0.27
C LEU A 153 6.94 -3.26 1.77
N TYR A 154 5.78 -3.68 2.24
CA TYR A 154 5.38 -3.65 3.64
C TYR A 154 4.93 -5.03 4.09
N SER A 155 5.22 -5.37 5.34
CA SER A 155 4.67 -6.55 6.00
C SER A 155 4.00 -6.18 7.32
N ILE A 156 2.97 -6.93 7.68
CA ILE A 156 2.35 -6.88 9.00
C ILE A 156 1.73 -8.24 9.34
N ASP A 157 2.26 -8.86 10.40
CA ASP A 157 1.96 -10.26 10.71
C ASP A 157 2.26 -11.16 9.49
N ASP A 158 1.23 -11.75 8.87
CA ASP A 158 1.35 -12.55 7.66
C ASP A 158 0.90 -11.83 6.39
N VAL A 159 0.58 -10.54 6.44
CA VAL A 159 0.11 -9.77 5.27
C VAL A 159 1.29 -9.10 4.57
N TYR A 160 1.34 -9.28 3.26
CA TYR A 160 2.23 -8.58 2.35
C TYR A 160 1.47 -7.48 1.61
N VAL A 161 1.99 -6.26 1.62
CA VAL A 161 1.48 -5.14 0.82
C VAL A 161 2.58 -4.57 -0.04
N HIS A 162 2.33 -4.48 -1.33
CA HIS A 162 3.25 -3.98 -2.33
C HIS A 162 2.63 -2.80 -3.04
N LEU A 163 3.19 -1.62 -2.77
CA LEU A 163 2.89 -0.40 -3.48
C LEU A 163 3.79 -0.33 -4.71
N LEU A 164 3.18 -0.43 -5.89
CA LEU A 164 3.84 -0.32 -7.18
C LEU A 164 3.40 0.96 -7.86
N GLU A 165 4.31 1.90 -8.01
CA GLU A 165 4.08 3.13 -8.74
C GLU A 165 4.62 2.99 -10.15
N GLN A 166 3.79 3.31 -11.15
CA GLN A 166 4.14 3.19 -12.55
C GLN A 166 3.76 4.46 -13.30
N ASP A 167 4.56 4.83 -14.31
CA ASP A 167 4.16 5.78 -15.33
C ASP A 167 2.88 5.27 -16.01
N THR A 168 1.83 6.10 -16.02
CA THR A 168 0.52 5.69 -16.54
C THR A 168 0.64 5.27 -18.01
N SER A 169 1.29 6.07 -18.85
CA SER A 169 1.39 5.81 -20.29
C SER A 169 2.09 4.49 -20.61
N VAL A 170 3.16 4.18 -19.89
CA VAL A 170 3.91 2.93 -20.05
C VAL A 170 3.12 1.74 -19.52
N ALA A 171 2.47 1.89 -18.36
CA ALA A 171 1.61 0.84 -17.80
C ALA A 171 0.48 0.46 -18.76
N GLU A 172 -0.14 1.44 -19.43
CA GLU A 172 -1.16 1.19 -20.45
C GLU A 172 -0.62 0.44 -21.67
N ALA A 173 0.54 0.86 -22.18
CA ALA A 173 1.20 0.21 -23.31
C ALA A 173 1.63 -1.23 -22.99
N GLN A 174 1.96 -1.52 -21.73
CA GLN A 174 2.46 -2.84 -21.29
C GLN A 174 1.37 -3.77 -20.72
N ARG A 175 0.08 -3.38 -20.67
CA ARG A 175 -1.00 -4.22 -20.09
C ARG A 175 -1.09 -5.63 -20.67
N HIS A 176 -0.63 -5.86 -21.91
CA HIS A 176 -0.66 -7.16 -22.57
C HIS A 176 0.67 -7.93 -22.47
N ASN A 177 1.72 -7.32 -21.91
CA ASN A 177 3.09 -7.84 -21.87
C ASN A 177 3.47 -8.50 -20.53
N HIS A 178 2.50 -8.90 -19.71
CA HIS A 178 2.75 -9.63 -18.45
C HIS A 178 3.46 -10.99 -18.63
N HIS A 179 3.61 -11.47 -19.87
CA HIS A 179 4.24 -12.75 -20.21
C HIS A 179 5.77 -12.68 -20.39
N LYS A 180 6.43 -11.64 -19.91
CA LYS A 180 7.90 -11.53 -20.02
C LYS A 180 8.61 -12.59 -19.16
N PRO A 181 9.60 -13.32 -19.70
CA PRO A 181 10.37 -14.33 -18.94
C PRO A 181 10.99 -13.81 -17.64
N ALA A 182 11.44 -12.55 -17.64
CA ALA A 182 11.99 -11.91 -16.44
C ALA A 182 10.96 -11.75 -15.32
N PHE A 183 9.69 -11.46 -15.64
CA PHE A 183 8.62 -11.40 -14.65
C PHE A 183 8.30 -12.79 -14.10
N ALA A 184 8.25 -13.82 -14.97
CA ALA A 184 8.03 -15.20 -14.55
C ALA A 184 9.12 -15.68 -13.57
N LYS A 185 10.39 -15.34 -13.84
CA LYS A 185 11.52 -15.65 -12.95
C LYS A 185 11.34 -15.02 -11.56
N VAL A 186 10.97 -13.74 -11.48
CA VAL A 186 10.73 -13.07 -10.19
C VAL A 186 9.59 -13.76 -9.43
N MET A 187 8.51 -14.12 -10.12
CA MET A 187 7.39 -14.84 -9.49
C MET A 187 7.78 -16.23 -8.98
N GLU A 188 8.62 -16.95 -9.73
CA GLU A 188 9.17 -18.25 -9.31
C GLU A 188 10.02 -18.12 -8.05
N GLU A 189 10.94 -17.15 -8.01
CA GLU A 189 11.80 -16.88 -6.85
C GLU A 189 11.03 -16.39 -5.61
N LEU A 190 9.91 -15.68 -5.80
CA LEU A 190 9.03 -15.23 -4.72
C LEU A 190 8.11 -16.33 -4.19
N SER A 191 7.82 -17.37 -4.98
CA SER A 191 6.82 -18.40 -4.65
C SER A 191 7.04 -19.13 -3.31
N PRO A 192 8.27 -19.34 -2.79
CA PRO A 192 8.47 -19.94 -1.47
C PRO A 192 8.12 -19.01 -0.30
N TYR A 193 8.00 -17.71 -0.56
CA TYR A 193 7.88 -16.65 0.45
C TYR A 193 6.53 -15.93 0.41
N ILE A 194 5.93 -15.80 -0.78
CA ILE A 194 4.67 -15.08 -0.99
C ILE A 194 3.62 -16.01 -1.60
N SER A 195 2.41 -15.94 -1.07
CA SER A 195 1.24 -16.64 -1.60
C SER A 195 0.05 -15.70 -1.77
N PRO A 196 -0.98 -16.07 -2.56
CA PRO A 196 -2.21 -15.31 -2.65
C PRO A 196 -2.85 -15.09 -1.28
N TYR A 197 -3.48 -13.92 -1.06
CA TYR A 197 -4.15 -13.62 0.21
C TYR A 197 -5.31 -14.60 0.51
N ARG A 198 -6.03 -15.03 -0.53
CA ARG A 198 -7.07 -16.08 -0.51
C ARG A 198 -6.76 -17.13 -1.59
N PRO A 199 -5.93 -18.14 -1.30
CA PRO A 199 -5.57 -19.17 -2.29
C PRO A 199 -6.77 -19.93 -2.85
N GLU A 200 -7.82 -20.11 -2.05
CA GLU A 200 -8.99 -20.93 -2.40
C GLU A 200 -9.84 -20.33 -3.52
N THR A 201 -9.82 -19.00 -3.66
CA THR A 201 -10.60 -18.26 -4.67
C THR A 201 -9.72 -17.59 -5.72
N TRP A 202 -8.41 -17.87 -5.72
CA TRP A 202 -7.45 -17.21 -6.58
C TRP A 202 -7.51 -17.73 -8.01
N ARG A 203 -7.67 -16.82 -8.98
CA ARG A 203 -7.74 -17.12 -10.42
C ARG A 203 -6.65 -16.43 -11.23
N GLY A 204 -5.83 -15.58 -10.60
CA GLY A 204 -4.72 -14.89 -11.24
C GLY A 204 -4.28 -13.62 -10.51
N HIS A 205 -3.25 -12.96 -11.04
CA HIS A 205 -2.65 -11.75 -10.44
C HIS A 205 -3.64 -10.61 -10.18
N GLN A 206 -4.73 -10.52 -10.95
CA GLN A 206 -5.78 -9.52 -10.75
C GLN A 206 -6.50 -9.68 -9.40
N ASP A 207 -6.62 -10.92 -8.91
CA ASP A 207 -7.21 -11.22 -7.60
C ASP A 207 -6.28 -10.84 -6.44
N SER A 208 -5.11 -10.25 -6.69
CA SER A 208 -4.20 -9.69 -5.67
C SER A 208 -4.30 -8.16 -5.60
N LEU A 209 -5.04 -7.51 -6.49
CA LEU A 209 -5.14 -6.05 -6.51
C LEU A 209 -6.14 -5.57 -5.44
N ALA A 210 -5.75 -4.56 -4.67
CA ALA A 210 -6.68 -3.86 -3.79
C ALA A 210 -7.50 -2.83 -4.59
N LYS A 211 -8.76 -2.65 -4.20
CA LYS A 211 -9.70 -1.73 -4.83
C LYS A 211 -9.73 -0.41 -4.07
N GLU A 212 -9.31 0.67 -4.71
CA GLU A 212 -9.47 2.02 -4.15
C GLU A 212 -10.96 2.38 -4.08
N PHE A 213 -11.42 2.81 -2.90
CA PHE A 213 -12.79 3.27 -2.68
C PHE A 213 -12.87 4.72 -2.16
N TYR A 214 -11.74 5.29 -1.76
CA TYR A 214 -11.63 6.70 -1.41
C TYR A 214 -10.22 7.20 -1.71
N ARG A 215 -10.13 8.40 -2.28
CA ARG A 215 -8.87 9.11 -2.52
C ARG A 215 -9.04 10.57 -2.16
N TRP A 216 -8.03 11.11 -1.49
CA TRP A 216 -7.91 12.52 -1.18
C TRP A 216 -6.48 12.98 -1.43
N ARG A 217 -6.35 14.20 -1.93
CA ARG A 217 -5.09 14.90 -2.10
C ARG A 217 -5.29 16.30 -1.53
N ALA A 218 -4.32 16.78 -0.77
CA ALA A 218 -4.32 18.16 -0.33
C ALA A 218 -4.31 19.09 -1.55
N GLU A 219 -5.15 20.12 -1.51
CA GLU A 219 -4.97 21.31 -2.34
C GLU A 219 -3.84 22.15 -1.71
N ASP A 220 -3.05 22.81 -2.55
CA ASP A 220 -1.95 23.69 -2.14
C ASP A 220 -2.43 24.93 -1.36
#